data_AF-A0A7S2Y696-F1
#
_entry.id   AF-A0A7S2Y696-F1
#
_cell.length_a   1.000
_cell.length_b   1.000
_cell.length_c   1.000
_cell.angle_alpha   90.00
_cell.angle_beta   90.00
_cell.angle_gamma   90.00
#
_symmetry.space_group_name_H-M   'P 1'
#
loop_
_entity.id
_entity.type
_entity.pdbx_description
1 polymer ?
#
loop_
_entity_poly.entity_id
_entity_poly.type
_entity_poly.pdbx_seq_one_letter_code
_entity_poly.pdbx_strand_id
1 'polypeptide(L)'
;DDILKLLSLVPKAANEKEESTKQKSILNQQKEILPDQNGDWDEMEEETEESTNVPHSEESSAREKQNQAASRRLQKEFNERSLKPSYQSMFKQRCTLPIFAYREQILQTVANNAVTVLHAETGAGKTTQLPQFLLEEALKTGNGGDTSIICTQPRRVAATSVAERVAEEMDSQL
;
A
#
# COMPACT_ATOMS: atom_id res chain seq x y z
N ASP A 1 -0.06 -16.39 26.64
CA ASP A 1 1.40 -16.35 26.41
C ASP A 1 1.94 -17.19 25.26
N ASP A 2 1.12 -17.84 24.41
CA ASP A 2 1.63 -18.62 23.26
C ASP A 2 1.40 -18.00 21.86
N ILE A 3 0.68 -16.88 21.73
CA ILE A 3 0.50 -16.20 20.43
C ILE A 3 1.72 -15.34 20.07
N LEU A 4 2.51 -14.90 21.05
CA LEU A 4 3.72 -14.09 20.83
C LEU A 4 4.95 -14.93 20.41
N LYS A 5 4.87 -16.27 20.45
CA LYS A 5 5.98 -17.16 20.06
C LYS A 5 6.07 -17.47 18.56
N LEU A 6 5.00 -17.22 17.80
CA LEU A 6 4.97 -17.50 16.36
C LEU A 6 5.58 -16.39 15.48
N LEU A 7 5.95 -15.25 16.07
CA LEU A 7 6.53 -14.11 15.36
C LEU A 7 8.06 -14.02 15.41
N SER A 8 8.76 -14.96 16.08
CA SER A 8 10.21 -14.81 16.35
C SER A 8 11.15 -15.78 15.62
N LEU A 9 10.70 -16.53 14.61
CA LEU A 9 11.55 -17.51 13.93
C LEU A 9 11.48 -17.44 12.40
N VAL A 10 12.31 -16.56 11.81
CA VAL A 10 12.82 -16.72 10.43
C VAL A 10 14.32 -16.33 10.42
N PRO A 11 15.22 -17.19 9.88
CA PRO A 11 16.66 -17.00 9.96
C PRO A 11 17.22 -15.93 9.01
N LYS A 12 18.32 -15.28 9.44
CA LYS A 12 19.09 -14.24 8.76
C LYS A 12 20.13 -14.79 7.77
N ALA A 13 20.30 -14.01 6.69
CA ALA A 13 21.55 -13.72 5.97
C ALA A 13 22.22 -14.81 5.12
N ALA A 14 22.26 -14.57 3.80
CA ALA A 14 23.49 -14.59 3.01
C ALA A 14 23.25 -13.92 1.64
N ASN A 15 24.24 -13.16 1.18
CA ASN A 15 24.50 -12.80 -0.22
C ASN A 15 24.06 -11.41 -0.77
N GLU A 16 24.44 -10.31 -0.09
CA GLU A 16 24.22 -8.93 -0.58
C GLU A 16 25.35 -8.37 -1.49
N LYS A 17 26.48 -9.07 -1.66
CA LYS A 17 27.67 -8.48 -2.32
C LYS A 17 27.80 -8.74 -3.82
N GLU A 18 27.06 -9.69 -4.39
CA GLU A 18 27.22 -10.09 -5.81
C GLU A 18 26.22 -9.38 -6.75
N GLU A 19 25.11 -8.86 -6.21
CA GLU A 19 24.01 -8.27 -6.98
C GLU A 19 24.25 -6.78 -7.34
N SER A 20 25.00 -6.08 -6.48
CA SER A 20 25.32 -4.64 -6.63
C SER A 20 26.18 -4.33 -7.87
N THR A 21 26.97 -5.30 -8.36
CA THR A 21 27.88 -5.11 -9.49
C THR A 21 27.18 -5.27 -10.84
N LYS A 22 26.13 -6.11 -10.90
CA LYS A 22 25.32 -6.31 -12.11
C LYS A 22 24.34 -5.16 -12.35
N GLN A 23 23.80 -4.57 -11.29
CA GLN A 23 22.88 -3.43 -11.40
C GLN A 23 23.55 -2.16 -11.98
N LYS A 24 24.85 -1.95 -11.72
CA LYS A 24 25.59 -0.78 -12.22
C LYS A 24 25.93 -0.86 -13.72
N SER A 25 26.10 -2.06 -14.29
CA SER A 25 26.42 -2.17 -15.73
C SER A 25 25.18 -1.97 -16.61
N ILE A 26 23.99 -2.34 -16.14
CA ILE A 26 22.74 -2.20 -16.89
C ILE A 26 22.31 -0.72 -16.97
N LEU A 27 22.50 0.05 -15.89
CA LEU A 27 22.13 1.47 -15.84
C LEU A 27 22.98 2.36 -16.78
N ASN A 28 24.25 2.00 -16.97
CA ASN A 28 25.12 2.73 -17.90
C ASN A 28 24.83 2.43 -19.36
N GLN A 29 24.23 1.27 -19.67
CA GLN A 29 23.89 0.90 -21.05
C GLN A 29 22.59 1.57 -21.55
N GLN A 30 21.72 2.06 -20.65
CA GLN A 30 20.46 2.73 -21.01
C GLN A 30 20.59 4.24 -21.25
N LYS A 31 21.75 4.87 -20.97
CA LYS A 31 21.94 6.33 -21.13
C LYS A 31 22.29 6.81 -22.53
N GLU A 32 22.57 5.91 -23.48
CA GLU A 32 22.99 6.30 -24.84
C GLU A 32 21.87 6.31 -25.90
N ILE A 33 20.59 6.11 -25.52
CA ILE A 33 19.51 5.97 -26.52
C ILE A 33 18.27 6.79 -26.13
N LEU A 34 18.34 8.12 -26.11
CA LEU A 34 17.17 8.99 -26.29
C LEU A 34 17.59 10.34 -26.93
N PRO A 35 17.08 10.70 -28.12
CA PRO A 35 17.34 11.99 -28.75
C PRO A 35 16.45 13.11 -28.19
N ASP A 36 17.04 14.31 -28.21
CA ASP A 36 16.52 15.63 -27.87
C ASP A 36 15.22 15.97 -28.61
N GLN A 37 14.15 16.33 -27.87
CA GLN A 37 13.00 17.04 -28.40
C GLN A 37 12.57 18.14 -27.43
N ASN A 38 13.07 19.35 -27.71
CA ASN A 38 12.46 20.60 -27.31
C ASN A 38 11.07 20.72 -27.97
N GLY A 39 10.03 20.60 -27.15
CA GLY A 39 8.63 20.77 -27.52
C GLY A 39 8.02 21.87 -26.67
N ASP A 40 7.92 23.04 -27.30
CA ASP A 40 7.19 24.25 -26.94
C ASP A 40 5.76 23.96 -26.46
N TRP A 41 5.47 24.32 -25.20
CA TRP A 41 4.13 24.36 -24.62
C TRP A 41 4.05 25.61 -23.73
N ASP A 42 4.27 26.77 -24.34
CA ASP A 42 3.88 28.05 -23.76
C ASP A 42 2.46 28.42 -24.24
N GLU A 43 1.76 29.20 -23.43
CA GLU A 43 0.44 29.80 -23.66
C GLU A 43 -0.83 28.93 -23.46
N MET A 44 -1.41 28.98 -22.24
CA MET A 44 -2.83 29.32 -22.11
C MET A 44 -3.18 29.89 -20.72
N GLU A 45 -3.36 31.22 -20.73
CA GLU A 45 -4.19 32.14 -19.94
C GLU A 45 -4.36 31.99 -18.41
N GLU A 46 -3.95 33.08 -17.76
CA GLU A 46 -4.00 33.41 -16.34
C GLU A 46 -5.40 33.97 -16.00
N GLU A 47 -6.26 33.17 -15.36
CA GLU A 47 -7.41 33.68 -14.61
C GLU A 47 -7.03 33.79 -13.13
N THR A 48 -6.88 35.04 -12.68
CA THR A 48 -6.56 35.39 -11.30
C THR A 48 -7.79 35.13 -10.41
N GLU A 49 -7.80 34.01 -9.70
CA GLU A 49 -8.70 33.82 -8.56
C GLU A 49 -8.05 34.36 -7.27
N GLU A 50 -8.81 35.25 -6.65
CA GLU A 50 -8.52 36.10 -5.51
C GLU A 50 -8.05 35.29 -4.29
N SER A 51 -6.83 35.59 -3.82
CA SER A 51 -6.24 34.96 -2.64
C SER A 51 -7.04 35.27 -1.37
N THR A 52 -7.89 34.34 -0.94
CA THR A 52 -8.36 34.31 0.45
C THR A 52 -7.26 33.68 1.31
N ASN A 53 -6.45 34.53 1.93
CA ASN A 53 -5.38 34.13 2.83
C ASN A 53 -5.98 33.61 4.16
N VAL A 54 -6.38 32.33 4.20
CA VAL A 54 -6.81 31.63 5.42
C VAL A 54 -5.56 31.19 6.20
N PRO A 55 -5.47 31.38 7.53
CA PRO A 55 -4.27 31.03 8.31
C PRO A 55 -3.98 29.51 8.29
N HIS A 56 -2.97 29.10 7.52
CA HIS A 56 -2.62 27.69 7.25
C HIS A 56 -2.18 26.85 8.49
N SER A 57 -1.99 27.48 9.66
CA SER A 57 -1.48 26.83 10.87
C SER A 57 -2.55 26.19 11.77
N GLU A 58 -3.79 26.69 11.74
CA GLU A 58 -4.87 26.15 12.59
C GLU A 58 -5.53 24.93 11.95
N GLU A 59 -5.67 24.96 10.63
CA GLU A 59 -6.32 23.94 9.81
C GLU A 59 -5.52 22.62 9.78
N SER A 60 -4.19 22.73 9.71
CA SER A 60 -3.26 21.59 9.76
C SER A 60 -3.27 20.89 11.13
N SER A 61 -3.33 21.65 12.23
CA SER A 61 -3.46 21.09 13.59
C SER A 61 -4.84 20.45 13.84
N ALA A 62 -5.92 21.01 13.30
CA ALA A 62 -7.25 20.44 13.40
C ALA A 62 -7.36 19.11 12.65
N ARG A 63 -6.84 19.06 11.42
CA ARG A 63 -6.83 17.85 10.58
C ARG A 63 -5.99 16.73 11.21
N GLU A 64 -4.83 17.04 11.76
CA GLU A 64 -3.99 16.07 12.46
C GLU A 64 -4.72 15.43 13.65
N LYS A 65 -5.39 16.24 14.48
CA LYS A 65 -6.18 15.73 15.62
C LYS A 65 -7.34 14.85 15.16
N GLN A 66 -8.00 15.23 14.07
CA GLN A 66 -9.10 14.47 13.49
C GLN A 66 -8.60 13.12 12.95
N ASN A 67 -7.49 13.11 12.22
CA ASN A 67 -6.89 11.90 11.68
C ASN A 67 -6.40 10.97 12.80
N GLN A 68 -5.78 11.52 13.84
CA GLN A 68 -5.37 10.74 15.00
C GLN A 68 -6.56 10.09 15.72
N ALA A 69 -7.67 10.82 15.89
CA ALA A 69 -8.90 10.27 16.47
C ALA A 69 -9.49 9.16 15.58
N ALA A 70 -9.52 9.37 14.27
CA ALA A 70 -9.97 8.38 13.29
C ALA A 70 -9.09 7.12 13.30
N SER A 71 -7.76 7.27 13.30
CA SER A 71 -6.80 6.18 13.40
C SER A 71 -7.04 5.30 14.62
N ARG A 72 -7.24 5.89 15.80
CA ARG A 72 -7.52 5.13 17.03
C ARG A 72 -8.82 4.34 16.93
N ARG A 73 -9.87 4.96 16.38
CA ARG A 73 -11.15 4.30 16.16
C ARG A 73 -11.01 3.11 15.20
N LEU A 74 -10.38 3.33 14.04
CA LEU A 74 -10.20 2.31 13.02
C LEU A 74 -9.34 1.15 13.51
N GLN A 75 -8.27 1.43 14.25
CA GLN A 75 -7.42 0.39 14.86
C GLN A 75 -8.22 -0.47 15.86
N LYS A 76 -9.05 0.15 16.69
CA LYS A 76 -9.93 -0.58 17.62
C LYS A 76 -10.94 -1.47 16.86
N GLU A 77 -11.64 -0.91 15.88
CA GLU A 77 -12.61 -1.65 15.06
C GLU A 77 -11.95 -2.82 14.32
N PHE A 78 -10.73 -2.61 13.79
CA PHE A 78 -9.96 -3.68 13.13
C PHE A 78 -9.56 -4.79 14.10
N ASN A 79 -9.13 -4.45 15.31
CA ASN A 79 -8.77 -5.44 16.34
C ASN A 79 -9.98 -6.29 16.75
N GLU A 80 -11.12 -5.64 17.00
CA GLU A 80 -12.38 -6.34 17.33
C GLU A 80 -12.84 -7.25 16.19
N ARG A 81 -12.77 -6.77 14.94
CA ARG A 81 -13.12 -7.55 13.75
C ARG A 81 -12.19 -8.73 13.53
N SER A 82 -10.89 -8.57 13.78
CA SER A 82 -9.89 -9.62 13.58
C SER A 82 -10.06 -10.82 14.53
N LEU A 83 -10.75 -10.62 15.65
CA LEU A 83 -11.07 -11.68 16.61
C LEU A 83 -12.27 -12.54 16.20
N LYS A 84 -13.07 -12.10 15.22
CA LYS A 84 -14.26 -12.84 14.80
C LYS A 84 -13.89 -14.13 14.06
N PRO A 85 -14.66 -15.22 14.25
CA PRO A 85 -14.42 -16.48 13.54
C PRO A 85 -14.51 -16.37 12.01
N SER A 86 -15.41 -15.52 11.49
CA SER A 86 -15.56 -15.27 10.05
C SER A 86 -14.28 -14.70 9.44
N TYR A 87 -13.74 -13.64 10.06
CA TYR A 87 -12.47 -13.05 9.67
C TYR A 87 -11.31 -14.07 9.74
N GLN A 88 -11.20 -14.82 10.85
CA GLN A 88 -10.13 -15.82 11.00
C GLN A 88 -10.21 -16.95 9.97
N SER A 89 -11.41 -17.38 9.58
CA SER A 89 -11.61 -18.35 8.51
C SER A 89 -11.06 -17.84 7.17
N MET A 90 -11.46 -16.61 6.79
CA MET A 90 -10.98 -15.97 5.56
C MET A 90 -9.47 -15.71 5.61
N PHE A 91 -8.95 -15.26 6.75
CA PHE A 91 -7.51 -15.04 6.94
C PHE A 91 -6.69 -16.31 6.69
N LYS A 92 -7.14 -17.48 7.17
CA LYS A 92 -6.46 -18.76 6.89
C LYS A 92 -6.41 -19.07 5.40
N GLN A 93 -7.46 -18.77 4.64
CA GLN A 93 -7.46 -18.93 3.18
C GLN A 93 -6.50 -17.94 2.52
N ARG A 94 -6.46 -16.69 2.97
CA ARG A 94 -5.53 -15.67 2.45
C ARG A 94 -4.07 -16.06 2.66
N CYS A 95 -3.75 -16.71 3.78
CA CYS A 95 -2.41 -17.22 4.07
C CYS A 95 -1.91 -18.30 3.10
N THR A 96 -2.80 -18.97 2.35
CA THR A 96 -2.38 -20.01 1.38
C THR A 96 -1.99 -19.42 0.02
N LEU A 97 -2.29 -18.14 -0.23
CA LEU A 97 -1.97 -17.49 -1.49
C LEU A 97 -0.46 -17.24 -1.60
N PRO A 98 0.16 -17.48 -2.78
CA PRO A 98 1.61 -17.32 -2.95
C PRO A 98 2.17 -15.97 -2.53
N ILE A 99 1.42 -14.88 -2.73
CA ILE A 99 1.84 -13.53 -2.34
C ILE A 99 2.01 -13.35 -0.82
N PHE A 100 1.34 -14.16 0.00
CA PHE A 100 1.39 -14.03 1.46
C PHE A 100 2.80 -14.29 2.01
N ALA A 101 3.55 -15.21 1.40
CA ALA A 101 4.94 -15.50 1.76
C ALA A 101 5.86 -14.27 1.62
N TYR A 102 5.49 -13.30 0.78
CA TYR A 102 6.25 -12.09 0.50
C TYR A 102 5.68 -10.85 1.21
N ARG A 103 4.68 -10.99 2.10
CA ARG A 103 3.99 -9.85 2.75
C ARG A 103 4.98 -8.84 3.34
N GLU A 104 5.92 -9.31 4.16
CA GLU A 104 6.85 -8.43 4.86
C GLU A 104 7.79 -7.70 3.89
N GLN A 105 8.36 -8.43 2.92
CA GLN A 105 9.22 -7.84 1.89
C GLN A 105 8.48 -6.78 1.08
N ILE A 106 7.21 -7.04 0.73
CA ILE A 106 6.36 -6.08 0.01
C ILE A 106 6.15 -4.82 0.83
N LEU A 107 5.76 -4.94 2.11
CA LEU A 107 5.52 -3.79 2.99
C LEU A 107 6.77 -2.93 3.15
N GLN A 108 7.92 -3.55 3.39
CA GLN A 108 9.20 -2.86 3.49
C GLN A 108 9.59 -2.18 2.18
N THR A 109 9.39 -2.85 1.04
CA THR A 109 9.73 -2.29 -0.27
C THR A 109 8.86 -1.06 -0.57
N VAL A 110 7.56 -1.14 -0.31
CA VAL A 110 6.63 -0.02 -0.51
C VAL A 110 6.93 1.14 0.45
N ALA A 111 7.26 0.86 1.71
CA ALA A 111 7.60 1.90 2.68
C ALA A 111 8.89 2.67 2.31
N ASN A 112 9.84 1.99 1.68
CA ASN A 112 11.16 2.57 1.35
C ASN A 112 11.23 3.17 -0.06
N ASN A 113 10.21 2.97 -0.91
CA ASN A 113 10.25 3.40 -2.31
C ASN A 113 8.94 4.08 -2.71
N ALA A 114 9.03 5.28 -3.27
CA ALA A 114 7.86 6.00 -3.80
C ALA A 114 7.15 5.23 -4.93
N VAL A 115 7.89 4.43 -5.70
CA VAL A 115 7.36 3.59 -6.78
C VAL A 115 7.91 2.18 -6.62
N THR A 116 7.01 1.18 -6.64
CA THR A 116 7.35 -0.24 -6.56
C THR A 116 6.65 -1.00 -7.68
N VAL A 117 7.38 -1.83 -8.43
CA VAL A 117 6.81 -2.71 -9.46
C VAL A 117 6.75 -4.13 -8.91
N LEU A 118 5.54 -4.67 -8.78
CA LEU A 118 5.31 -6.03 -8.32
C LEU A 118 4.96 -6.95 -9.50
N HIS A 119 5.82 -7.92 -9.77
CA HIS A 119 5.55 -9.00 -10.71
C HIS A 119 5.19 -10.29 -9.95
N ALA A 120 4.10 -10.94 -10.35
CA ALA A 120 3.76 -12.28 -9.88
C ALA A 120 2.86 -12.97 -10.91
N GLU A 121 2.75 -14.29 -10.83
CA GLU A 121 1.83 -15.05 -11.69
C GLU A 121 0.36 -14.69 -11.46
N THR A 122 -0.48 -14.98 -12.45
CA THR A 122 -1.94 -14.86 -12.30
C THR A 122 -2.43 -15.82 -11.23
N GLY A 123 -3.35 -15.39 -10.36
CA GLY A 123 -3.82 -16.20 -9.24
C GLY A 123 -2.93 -16.13 -7.99
N ALA A 124 -1.76 -15.46 -8.04
CA ALA A 124 -0.91 -15.28 -6.86
C ALA A 124 -1.56 -14.45 -5.73
N GLY A 125 -2.65 -13.73 -6.02
CA GLY A 125 -3.39 -12.92 -5.05
C GLY A 125 -3.10 -11.41 -5.07
N LYS A 126 -2.36 -10.89 -6.07
CA LYS A 126 -1.96 -9.47 -6.14
C LYS A 126 -3.11 -8.48 -5.94
N THR A 127 -4.15 -8.62 -6.74
CA THR A 127 -5.26 -7.65 -6.80
C THR A 127 -6.08 -7.59 -5.51
N THR A 128 -6.22 -8.71 -4.80
CA THR A 128 -6.98 -8.75 -3.54
C THR A 128 -6.09 -8.48 -2.34
N GLN A 129 -4.91 -9.09 -2.26
CA GLN A 129 -4.10 -9.10 -1.03
C GLN A 129 -3.22 -7.86 -0.84
N LEU A 130 -2.66 -7.30 -1.92
CA LEU A 130 -1.74 -6.16 -1.82
C LEU A 130 -2.36 -4.94 -1.11
N PRO A 131 -3.55 -4.43 -1.51
CA PRO A 131 -4.17 -3.31 -0.81
C PRO A 131 -4.52 -3.65 0.64
N GLN A 132 -4.92 -4.90 0.92
CA GLN A 132 -5.21 -5.35 2.27
C GLN A 132 -3.96 -5.34 3.15
N PHE A 133 -2.80 -5.78 2.65
CA PHE A 133 -1.56 -5.76 3.41
C PHE A 133 -1.18 -4.34 3.84
N LEU A 134 -1.27 -3.38 2.92
CA LEU A 134 -0.98 -1.96 3.19
C LEU A 134 -1.95 -1.38 4.22
N LEU A 135 -3.25 -1.63 4.04
CA LEU A 135 -4.28 -1.15 4.95
C LEU A 135 -4.12 -1.75 6.35
N GLU A 136 -3.94 -3.07 6.44
CA GLU A 136 -3.75 -3.75 7.72
C GLU A 136 -2.51 -3.24 8.46
N GLU A 137 -1.43 -2.94 7.75
CA GLU A 137 -0.23 -2.38 8.34
C GLU A 137 -0.50 -0.99 8.91
N ALA A 138 -1.15 -0.11 8.14
CA ALA A 138 -1.55 1.22 8.60
C ALA A 138 -2.51 1.17 9.81
N LEU A 139 -3.46 0.24 9.82
CA LEU A 139 -4.36 0.03 10.95
C LEU A 139 -3.60 -0.44 12.19
N LYS A 140 -2.64 -1.35 12.04
CA LYS A 140 -1.80 -1.86 13.15
C LYS A 140 -0.88 -0.78 13.72
N THR A 141 -0.30 0.07 12.89
CA THR A 141 0.61 1.15 13.32
C THR A 141 -0.11 2.39 13.82
N GLY A 142 -1.44 2.47 13.67
CA GLY A 142 -2.23 3.63 14.10
C GLY A 142 -2.20 4.79 13.10
N ASN A 143 -1.95 4.51 11.83
CA ASN A 143 -1.92 5.46 10.72
C ASN A 143 -3.16 5.33 9.80
N GLY A 144 -4.18 4.57 10.23
CA GLY A 144 -5.36 4.27 9.41
C GLY A 144 -6.15 5.50 8.98
N GLY A 145 -6.21 6.55 9.80
CA GLY A 145 -6.88 7.83 9.48
C GLY A 145 -6.14 8.67 8.43
N ASP A 146 -4.85 8.43 8.23
CA ASP A 146 -4.01 9.11 7.25
C ASP A 146 -3.84 8.29 5.96
N THR A 147 -4.37 7.06 5.92
CA THR A 147 -4.13 6.12 4.84
C THR A 147 -5.33 6.04 3.91
N SER A 148 -5.09 6.34 2.63
CA SER A 148 -6.04 6.11 1.54
C SER A 148 -5.39 5.30 0.44
N ILE A 149 -6.04 4.23 0.00
CA ILE A 149 -5.52 3.28 -1.00
C ILE A 149 -6.49 3.23 -2.16
N ILE A 150 -5.99 3.53 -3.36
CA ILE A 150 -6.77 3.52 -4.59
C ILE A 150 -6.23 2.41 -5.48
N CYS A 151 -7.12 1.51 -5.89
CA CYS A 151 -6.80 0.42 -6.81
C CYS A 151 -7.59 0.62 -8.11
N THR A 152 -6.91 0.78 -9.23
CA THR A 152 -7.55 0.90 -10.54
C THR A 152 -7.75 -0.47 -11.18
N GLN A 153 -8.87 -0.65 -11.89
CA GLN A 153 -9.12 -1.84 -12.72
C GLN A 153 -9.51 -1.40 -14.14
N PRO A 154 -9.01 -2.06 -15.20
CA PRO A 154 -9.31 -1.67 -16.57
C PRO A 154 -10.76 -1.96 -16.98
N ARG A 155 -11.49 -2.79 -16.22
CA ARG A 155 -12.88 -3.17 -16.50
C ARG A 155 -13.74 -2.88 -15.28
N ARG A 156 -14.89 -2.22 -15.48
CA ARG A 156 -15.85 -1.90 -14.42
C ARG A 156 -16.29 -3.12 -13.61
N VAL A 157 -16.63 -4.23 -14.30
CA VAL A 157 -17.06 -5.48 -13.64
C VAL A 157 -15.95 -6.06 -12.76
N ALA A 158 -14.69 -5.91 -13.14
CA ALA A 158 -13.56 -6.34 -12.32
C ALA A 158 -13.39 -5.46 -11.06
N ALA A 159 -13.61 -4.15 -11.17
CA ALA A 159 -13.58 -3.24 -10.01
C ALA A 159 -14.61 -3.65 -8.95
N THR A 160 -15.86 -3.84 -9.36
CA THR A 160 -16.95 -4.25 -8.45
C THR A 160 -16.67 -5.61 -7.82
N SER A 161 -16.33 -6.62 -8.63
CA SER A 161 -16.08 -7.98 -8.13
C SER A 161 -14.88 -8.06 -7.17
N VAL A 162 -13.81 -7.31 -7.43
CA VAL A 162 -12.66 -7.25 -6.52
C VAL A 162 -13.05 -6.57 -5.20
N ALA A 163 -13.81 -5.48 -5.25
CA ALA A 163 -14.21 -4.76 -4.05
C ALA A 163 -15.13 -5.63 -3.17
N GLU A 164 -16.12 -6.30 -3.76
CA GLU A 164 -16.98 -7.29 -3.07
C GLU A 164 -16.14 -8.39 -2.42
N ARG A 165 -15.19 -8.96 -3.18
CA ARG A 165 -14.33 -10.02 -2.67
C ARG A 165 -13.46 -9.57 -1.50
N VAL A 166 -12.89 -8.36 -1.57
CA VAL A 166 -12.08 -7.79 -0.49
C VAL A 166 -12.95 -7.49 0.74
N ALA A 167 -14.18 -7.02 0.55
CA ALA A 167 -15.11 -6.77 1.65
C ALA A 167 -15.43 -8.06 2.43
N GLU A 168 -15.69 -9.16 1.72
CA GLU A 168 -15.88 -10.50 2.32
C GLU A 168 -14.63 -10.97 3.07
N GLU A 169 -13.45 -10.86 2.44
CA GLU A 169 -12.16 -11.26 3.02
C GLU A 169 -11.82 -10.50 4.31
N MET A 170 -12.30 -9.25 4.43
CA MET A 170 -12.07 -8.37 5.56
C MET A 170 -13.20 -8.36 6.60
N ASP A 171 -14.23 -9.20 6.46
CA ASP A 171 -15.44 -9.20 7.31
C ASP A 171 -16.08 -7.80 7.42
N SER A 172 -16.16 -7.10 6.29
CA SER A 172 -16.66 -5.73 6.18
C SER A 172 -17.78 -5.61 5.14
N GLN A 173 -18.56 -4.54 5.22
CA GLN A 173 -19.59 -4.21 4.24
C GLN A 173 -18.98 -3.37 3.11
N LEU A 174 -19.52 -3.53 1.90
CA LEU A 174 -19.18 -2.71 0.73
C LEU A 174 -19.86 -1.34 0.79
#